data_AF-A0A1H0VWL0-F1
#
_entry.id   AF-A0A1H0VWL0-F1
#
_cell.length_a   1.000
_cell.length_b   1.000
_cell.length_c   1.000
_cell.angle_alpha   90.00
_cell.angle_beta   90.00
_cell.angle_gamma   90.00
#
_symmetry.space_group_name_H-M   'P 1'
#
loop_
_entity.id
_entity.type
_entity.pdbx_description
1 polymer ?
#
loop_
_entity_poly.entity_id
_entity_poly.type
_entity_poly.pdbx_seq_one_letter_code
_entity_poly.pdbx_strand_id
1 'polypeptide(L)'
;MPGTEKLEVERKFDVGESDVRPAFTSIAGVDSVGTAVEQKLDAVYFDTATLALAGRRISLRRRTGGQDPGWHLKLPVAMGERREIMEPLNQDPDTVPPRLQGLVLVHTRSQKLVPVAQFKTHRSRPAHQLHPQSIAQNPTLSAKRSTGATSLRARSQSSPRLLTFANSLSSVNAHSVAM
;
A
#
# COMPACT_ATOMS: atom_id res chain seq x y z
N MET A 1 -23.36 -22.67 4.59
CA MET A 1 -22.05 -22.40 5.22
C MET A 1 -21.98 -20.91 5.52
N PRO A 2 -22.01 -20.45 6.77
CA PRO A 2 -21.77 -19.04 7.07
C PRO A 2 -20.33 -18.70 6.65
N GLY A 3 -20.15 -17.61 5.90
CA GLY A 3 -18.84 -17.16 5.44
C GLY A 3 -18.00 -16.69 6.61
N THR A 4 -16.72 -17.04 6.62
CA THR A 4 -15.77 -16.59 7.64
C THR A 4 -15.50 -15.10 7.43
N GLU A 5 -15.98 -14.25 8.33
CA GLU A 5 -15.63 -12.82 8.36
C GLU A 5 -14.29 -12.63 9.06
N LYS A 6 -13.41 -11.80 8.50
CA LYS A 6 -12.09 -11.50 9.05
C LYS A 6 -11.90 -9.99 9.11
N LEU A 7 -11.86 -9.44 10.32
CA LEU A 7 -11.48 -8.04 10.54
C LEU A 7 -9.95 -7.92 10.55
N GLU A 8 -9.40 -7.21 9.58
CA GLU A 8 -7.97 -6.89 9.54
C GLU A 8 -7.73 -5.46 10.02
N VAL A 9 -6.91 -5.29 11.06
CA VAL A 9 -6.49 -3.99 11.58
C VAL A 9 -5.00 -3.81 11.34
N GLU A 10 -4.63 -2.85 10.50
CA GLU A 10 -3.23 -2.52 10.19
C GLU A 10 -2.83 -1.17 10.80
N ARG A 11 -1.73 -1.14 11.57
CA ARG A 11 -1.10 0.09 12.06
C ARG A 11 0.29 0.23 11.45
N LYS A 12 0.59 1.45 10.98
CA LYS A 12 1.86 1.81 10.37
C LYS A 12 2.55 2.85 11.23
N PHE A 13 3.87 2.77 11.29
CA PHE A 13 4.72 3.66 12.07
C PHE A 13 5.81 4.16 11.13
N ASP A 14 6.08 5.47 11.18
CA ASP A 14 7.24 6.06 10.51
C ASP A 14 8.47 5.85 11.40
N VAL A 15 9.62 5.61 10.78
CA VAL A 15 10.90 5.40 11.48
C VAL A 15 11.97 6.26 10.83
N GLY A 16 12.67 7.05 11.64
CA GLY A 16 13.83 7.82 11.21
C GLY A 16 15.04 6.92 10.94
N GLU A 17 16.06 7.47 10.27
CA GLU A 17 17.28 6.73 9.92
C GLU A 17 18.03 6.19 11.15
N SER A 18 17.93 6.88 12.29
CA SER A 18 18.52 6.47 13.56
C SER A 18 17.64 5.54 14.41
N ASP A 19 16.41 5.24 13.98
CA ASP A 19 15.51 4.39 14.75
C ASP A 19 15.93 2.92 14.62
N VAL A 20 16.32 2.34 15.75
CA VAL A 20 16.70 0.92 15.82
C VAL A 20 15.45 0.07 15.97
N ARG A 21 15.33 -0.95 15.12
CA ARG A 21 14.24 -1.93 15.23
C ARG A 21 14.34 -2.65 16.58
N PRO A 22 13.28 -2.66 17.41
CA PRO A 22 13.30 -3.38 18.68
C PRO A 22 13.43 -4.88 18.44
N ALA A 23 14.03 -5.59 19.39
CA ALA A 23 13.96 -7.04 19.43
C ALA A 23 12.51 -7.47 19.62
N PHE A 24 11.87 -8.05 18.60
CA PHE A 24 10.44 -8.39 18.68
C PHE A 24 10.13 -9.44 19.75
N THR A 25 11.11 -10.27 20.12
CA THR A 25 11.00 -11.27 21.20
C THR A 25 10.89 -10.66 22.60
N SER A 26 11.24 -9.39 22.80
CA SER A 26 11.08 -8.71 24.10
C SER A 26 9.72 -8.02 24.27
N ILE A 27 8.84 -8.07 23.26
CA ILE A 27 7.50 -7.50 23.32
C ILE A 27 6.54 -8.53 23.92
N ALA A 28 5.87 -8.15 25.02
CA ALA A 28 4.85 -8.99 25.65
C ALA A 28 3.75 -9.38 24.63
N GLY A 29 3.44 -10.68 24.57
CA GLY A 29 2.43 -11.26 23.66
C GLY A 29 2.99 -11.81 22.33
N VAL A 30 4.29 -11.64 22.05
CA VAL A 30 4.97 -12.28 20.91
C VAL A 30 5.56 -13.62 21.36
N ASP A 31 5.11 -14.71 20.74
CA ASP A 31 5.51 -16.07 21.15
C ASP A 31 6.80 -16.52 20.45
N SER A 32 6.88 -16.25 19.15
CA SER A 32 8.08 -16.49 18.37
C SER A 32 8.17 -15.53 17.19
N VAL A 33 9.41 -15.32 16.74
CA VAL A 33 9.75 -14.53 15.57
C VAL A 33 10.57 -15.42 14.65
N GLY A 34 9.95 -15.85 13.56
CA GLY A 34 10.59 -16.61 12.50
C GLY A 34 11.45 -15.74 11.59
N THR A 35 12.19 -16.41 10.71
CA THR A 35 13.10 -15.77 9.76
C THR A 35 12.37 -14.74 8.90
N ALA A 36 13.03 -13.60 8.70
CA ALA A 36 12.54 -12.58 7.79
C ALA A 36 12.50 -13.07 6.34
N VAL A 37 11.35 -12.90 5.70
CA VAL A 37 11.20 -13.07 4.26
C VAL A 37 11.33 -11.71 3.60
N GLU A 38 12.34 -11.57 2.74
CA GLU A 38 12.54 -10.39 1.92
C GLU A 38 11.57 -10.39 0.72
N GLN A 39 10.91 -9.26 0.50
CA GLN A 39 9.98 -9.07 -0.60
C GLN A 39 10.37 -7.82 -1.39
N LYS A 40 10.54 -7.97 -2.71
CA LYS A 40 10.65 -6.85 -3.64
C LYS A 40 9.28 -6.53 -4.21
N LEU A 41 8.86 -5.29 -4.06
CA LEU A 41 7.57 -4.79 -4.53
C LEU A 41 7.84 -3.65 -5.52
N ASP A 42 7.15 -3.66 -6.66
CA ASP A 42 7.16 -2.56 -7.62
C ASP A 42 5.71 -2.13 -7.86
N ALA A 43 5.41 -0.85 -7.63
CA ALA A 43 4.07 -0.30 -7.76
C ALA A 43 4.08 0.93 -8.67
N VAL A 44 3.38 0.85 -9.81
CA VAL A 44 3.16 1.96 -10.74
C VAL A 44 1.76 2.52 -10.52
N TYR A 45 1.66 3.83 -10.32
CA TYR A 45 0.41 4.55 -10.10
C TYR A 45 -0.06 5.21 -11.39
N PHE A 46 -1.36 5.12 -11.64
CA PHE A 46 -2.02 5.67 -12.81
C PHE A 46 -3.02 6.75 -12.40
N ASP A 47 -2.99 7.87 -13.10
CA ASP A 47 -3.92 8.99 -12.94
C ASP A 47 -3.99 9.77 -14.27
N THR A 48 -4.80 10.82 -14.33
CA THR A 48 -4.74 11.80 -15.42
C THR A 48 -3.49 12.67 -15.27
N ALA A 49 -3.06 13.35 -16.34
CA ALA A 49 -1.97 14.32 -16.27
C ALA A 49 -2.21 15.44 -15.22
N THR A 50 -3.47 15.69 -14.88
CA THR A 50 -3.92 16.70 -13.91
C THR A 50 -4.16 16.15 -12.49
N LEU A 51 -3.87 14.86 -12.28
CA LEU A 51 -4.03 14.15 -11.00
C LEU A 51 -5.48 14.17 -10.46
N ALA A 52 -6.44 13.89 -11.34
CA ALA A 52 -7.87 13.98 -11.04
C ALA A 52 -8.35 12.94 -10.00
N LEU A 53 -7.73 11.75 -9.96
CA LEU A 53 -8.03 10.70 -8.98
C LEU A 53 -7.42 11.04 -7.63
N ALA A 54 -6.15 11.46 -7.61
CA ALA A 54 -5.44 11.91 -6.42
C ALA A 54 -6.22 13.00 -5.68
N GLY A 55 -6.71 14.00 -6.41
CA GLY A 55 -7.51 15.10 -5.86
C GLY A 55 -8.81 14.65 -5.18
N ARG A 56 -9.24 13.41 -5.41
CA ARG A 56 -10.44 12.78 -4.81
C ARG A 56 -10.10 11.66 -3.85
N ARG A 57 -8.83 11.52 -3.45
CA ARG A 57 -8.33 10.44 -2.58
C ARG A 57 -8.57 9.03 -3.17
N ILE A 58 -8.65 8.93 -4.50
CA ILE A 58 -8.74 7.68 -5.24
C ILE A 58 -7.32 7.27 -5.64
N SER A 59 -7.00 5.98 -5.52
CA SER A 59 -5.72 5.45 -5.97
C SER A 59 -5.91 4.28 -6.92
N LEU A 60 -5.29 4.35 -8.09
CA LEU A 60 -5.19 3.24 -9.04
C LEU A 60 -3.72 2.87 -9.20
N ARG A 61 -3.38 1.62 -8.95
CA ARG A 61 -2.01 1.14 -9.09
C ARG A 61 -1.92 -0.26 -9.66
N ARG A 62 -0.87 -0.51 -10.42
CA ARG A 62 -0.39 -1.84 -10.78
C ARG A 62 0.76 -2.21 -9.85
N ARG A 63 0.70 -3.36 -9.19
CA ARG A 63 1.75 -3.86 -8.31
C ARG A 63 2.26 -5.21 -8.79
N THR A 64 3.58 -5.39 -8.82
CA THR A 64 4.24 -6.67 -9.03
C THR A 64 5.10 -7.04 -7.82
N GLY A 65 5.33 -8.34 -7.65
CA GLY A 65 6.00 -8.89 -6.48
C GLY A 65 5.16 -8.89 -5.21
N GLY A 66 5.63 -9.60 -4.18
CA GLY A 66 4.90 -9.79 -2.93
C GLY A 66 3.80 -10.85 -3.01
N GLN A 67 2.85 -10.80 -2.07
CA GLN A 67 1.78 -11.80 -1.97
C GLN A 67 0.57 -11.53 -2.88
N ASP A 68 0.31 -10.26 -3.21
CA ASP A 68 -0.86 -9.87 -4.02
C ASP A 68 -0.41 -8.98 -5.20
N PRO A 69 0.23 -9.58 -6.23
CA PRO A 69 0.46 -8.91 -7.49
C PRO A 69 -0.88 -8.68 -8.21
N GLY A 70 -1.04 -7.53 -8.85
CA GLY A 70 -2.28 -7.17 -9.52
C GLY A 70 -2.49 -5.67 -9.64
N TRP A 71 -3.63 -5.32 -10.20
CA TRP A 71 -4.16 -3.97 -10.18
C TRP A 71 -5.01 -3.77 -8.94
N HIS A 72 -4.85 -2.62 -8.29
CA HIS A 72 -5.58 -2.25 -7.10
C HIS A 72 -6.18 -0.85 -7.30
N LEU A 73 -7.50 -0.75 -7.14
CA LEU A 73 -8.24 0.49 -7.11
C LEU A 73 -8.80 0.70 -5.70
N LYS A 74 -8.51 1.85 -5.08
CA LYS A 74 -9.13 2.26 -3.81
C LYS A 74 -10.04 3.45 -4.05
N LEU A 75 -11.31 3.29 -3.67
CA LEU A 75 -12.34 4.32 -3.76
C LEU A 75 -12.77 4.74 -2.34
N PRO A 76 -12.90 6.04 -2.06
CA PRO A 76 -13.56 6.48 -0.84
C PRO A 76 -15.06 6.14 -0.90
N VAL A 77 -15.60 5.53 0.14
CA VAL A 77 -17.04 5.20 0.23
C VAL A 77 -17.75 5.97 1.34
N ALA A 78 -17.05 6.21 2.45
CA ALA A 78 -17.48 7.09 3.54
C ALA A 78 -16.25 7.72 4.20
N MET A 79 -16.47 8.55 5.23
CA MET A 79 -15.38 9.18 5.96
C MET A 79 -14.50 8.11 6.64
N GLY A 80 -13.23 8.02 6.23
CA GLY A 80 -12.30 7.01 6.75
C GLY A 80 -12.45 5.61 6.14
N GLU A 81 -13.53 5.36 5.39
CA GLU A 81 -13.80 4.07 4.76
C GLU A 81 -13.40 4.05 3.29
N ARG A 82 -12.73 2.97 2.88
CA ARG A 82 -12.24 2.78 1.51
C ARG A 82 -12.61 1.39 1.03
N ARG A 83 -13.19 1.33 -0.16
CA ARG A 83 -13.41 0.07 -0.88
C ARG A 83 -12.22 -0.21 -1.77
N GLU A 84 -11.71 -1.44 -1.70
CA GLU A 84 -10.67 -1.94 -2.60
C GLU A 84 -11.27 -2.86 -3.66
N ILE A 85 -10.92 -2.63 -4.92
CA ILE A 85 -11.24 -3.50 -6.04
C ILE A 85 -9.92 -3.96 -6.66
N MET A 86 -9.78 -5.27 -6.87
CA MET A 86 -8.59 -5.88 -7.45
C MET A 86 -8.90 -6.49 -8.82
N GLU A 87 -7.91 -6.42 -9.71
CA GLU A 87 -7.91 -7.11 -11.00
C GLU A 87 -6.54 -7.79 -11.22
N PRO A 88 -6.48 -8.92 -11.94
CA PRO A 88 -5.23 -9.61 -12.23
C PRO A 88 -4.34 -8.78 -13.16
N LEU A 89 -3.03 -9.07 -13.17
CA LEU A 89 -2.11 -8.48 -14.13
C LEU A 89 -2.48 -8.90 -15.55
N ASN A 90 -2.41 -7.95 -16.47
CA ASN A 90 -2.55 -8.15 -17.91
C ASN A 90 -1.17 -8.18 -18.60
N GLN A 91 -1.17 -8.54 -19.87
CA GLN A 91 0.04 -8.63 -20.70
C GLN A 91 0.72 -7.26 -20.87
N ASP A 92 -0.05 -6.23 -21.15
CA ASP A 92 0.45 -4.86 -21.27
C ASP A 92 0.43 -4.16 -19.89
N PRO A 93 1.61 -3.85 -19.30
CA PRO A 93 1.71 -3.23 -17.98
C PRO A 93 1.19 -1.79 -17.93
N ASP A 94 1.08 -1.09 -19.05
CA ASP A 94 0.66 0.31 -19.11
C ASP A 94 -0.83 0.48 -19.42
N THR A 95 -1.51 -0.61 -19.77
CA THR A 95 -2.95 -0.61 -20.04
C THR A 95 -3.74 -0.94 -18.78
N VAL A 96 -4.55 0.01 -18.30
CA VAL A 96 -5.46 -0.22 -17.15
C VAL A 96 -6.57 -1.21 -17.55
N PRO A 97 -6.95 -2.19 -16.71
CA PRO A 97 -8.06 -3.10 -17.02
C PRO A 97 -9.40 -2.35 -17.28
N PRO A 98 -10.19 -2.71 -18.31
CA PRO A 98 -11.41 -1.99 -18.68
C PRO A 98 -12.41 -1.81 -17.54
N ARG A 99 -12.55 -2.81 -16.66
CA ARG A 99 -13.42 -2.71 -15.48
C ARG A 99 -12.99 -1.57 -14.55
N LEU A 100 -11.69 -1.44 -14.28
CA LEU A 100 -11.17 -0.36 -13.45
C LEU A 100 -11.27 1.00 -14.14
N GLN A 101 -11.07 1.07 -15.47
CA GLN A 101 -11.29 2.28 -16.25
C GLN A 101 -12.74 2.77 -16.12
N GLY A 102 -13.72 1.87 -16.27
CA GLY A 102 -15.14 2.19 -16.13
C GLY A 102 -15.49 2.74 -14.76
N LEU A 103 -14.94 2.15 -13.69
CA LEU A 103 -15.17 2.61 -12.31
C LEU A 103 -14.64 4.03 -12.04
N VAL A 104 -13.60 4.48 -12.75
CA VAL A 104 -12.99 5.80 -12.53
C VAL A 104 -13.38 6.84 -13.58
N LEU A 105 -14.15 6.47 -14.60
CA LEU A 105 -14.49 7.30 -15.75
C LEU A 105 -15.13 8.64 -15.35
N VAL A 106 -16.04 8.62 -14.37
CA VAL A 106 -16.70 9.83 -13.85
C VAL A 106 -15.72 10.81 -13.21
N HIS A 107 -14.61 10.29 -12.65
CA HIS A 107 -13.58 11.08 -11.99
C HIS A 107 -12.55 11.63 -12.98
N THR A 108 -12.19 10.84 -13.99
CA THR A 108 -11.22 11.25 -15.02
C THR A 108 -11.85 12.15 -16.08
N ARG A 109 -13.18 12.13 -16.24
CA ARG A 109 -13.91 12.84 -17.30
C ARG A 109 -13.37 12.46 -18.69
N SER A 110 -13.16 11.16 -18.89
CA SER A 110 -12.60 10.57 -20.13
C SER A 110 -11.16 10.99 -20.46
N GLN A 111 -10.46 11.69 -19.57
CA GLN A 111 -9.02 11.94 -19.74
C GLN A 111 -8.24 10.62 -19.63
N LYS A 112 -7.18 10.51 -20.44
CA LYS A 112 -6.31 9.34 -20.48
C LYS A 112 -5.64 9.10 -19.11
N LEU A 113 -5.69 7.85 -18.65
CA LEU A 113 -4.89 7.37 -17.52
C LEU A 113 -3.47 7.11 -18.01
N VAL A 114 -2.50 7.70 -17.32
CA VAL A 114 -1.07 7.59 -17.61
C VAL A 114 -0.31 7.23 -16.33
N PRO A 115 0.83 6.55 -16.43
CA PRO A 115 1.68 6.32 -15.27
C PRO A 115 2.23 7.65 -14.76
N VAL A 116 1.95 7.97 -13.49
CA VAL A 116 2.35 9.25 -12.86
C VAL A 116 3.48 9.08 -11.84
N ALA A 117 3.58 7.90 -11.21
CA ALA A 117 4.62 7.60 -10.22
C ALA A 117 4.94 6.11 -10.19
N GLN A 118 6.16 5.77 -9.80
CA GLN A 118 6.60 4.40 -9.54
C GLN A 118 7.30 4.32 -8.18
N PHE A 119 6.96 3.30 -7.41
CA PHE A 119 7.52 3.02 -6.10
C PHE A 119 8.14 1.64 -6.10
N LYS A 120 9.42 1.55 -5.73
CA LYS A 120 10.09 0.27 -5.50
C LYS A 120 10.32 0.13 -4.00
N THR A 121 9.73 -0.89 -3.41
CA THR A 121 9.85 -1.17 -1.97
C THR A 121 10.54 -2.50 -1.74
N HIS A 122 11.59 -2.49 -0.93
CA HIS A 122 12.19 -3.70 -0.38
C HIS A 122 11.63 -3.87 1.02
N ARG A 123 10.88 -4.94 1.28
CA ARG A 123 10.16 -5.18 2.54
C ARG A 123 10.66 -6.45 3.20
N SER A 124 11.11 -6.33 4.44
CA SER A 124 11.47 -7.45 5.29
C SER A 124 10.29 -7.79 6.21
N ARG A 125 9.75 -9.02 6.13
CA ARG A 125 8.69 -9.51 7.02
C ARG A 125 9.13 -10.75 7.79
N PRO A 126 9.36 -10.66 9.11
CA PRO A 126 9.48 -11.84 9.94
C PRO A 126 8.12 -12.53 10.09
N ALA A 127 8.10 -13.84 9.93
CA ALA A 127 6.98 -14.64 10.41
C ALA A 127 6.87 -14.45 11.93
N HIS A 128 5.69 -14.33 12.49
CA HIS A 128 5.51 -14.31 13.94
C HIS A 128 4.24 -15.06 14.28
N GLN A 129 4.29 -15.84 15.35
CA GLN A 129 3.14 -16.51 15.92
C GLN A 129 2.78 -15.80 17.23
N LEU A 130 1.48 -15.55 17.42
CA LEU A 130 0.94 -14.95 18.64
C LEU A 130 0.38 -16.06 19.52
N HIS A 131 0.46 -15.89 20.84
CA HIS A 131 -0.05 -16.85 21.82
C HIS A 131 -1.59 -16.94 21.73
N PRO A 132 -2.20 -18.15 21.66
CA PRO A 132 -3.65 -18.31 21.46
C PRO A 132 -4.51 -17.80 22.62
N GLN A 133 -3.97 -17.71 23.84
CA GLN A 133 -4.70 -17.23 25.03
C GLN A 133 -4.65 -15.69 25.22
N SER A 134 -3.99 -14.93 24.34
CA SER A 134 -3.90 -13.46 24.47
C SER A 134 -5.06 -12.68 23.84
N ILE A 135 -5.99 -13.35 23.14
CA ILE A 135 -7.09 -12.69 22.41
C ILE A 135 -8.17 -12.17 23.38
N ALA A 136 -8.28 -12.75 24.59
CA ALA A 136 -9.37 -12.45 25.51
C ALA A 136 -9.12 -11.28 26.48
N GLN A 137 -7.89 -10.76 26.61
CA GLN A 137 -7.56 -9.71 27.57
C GLN A 137 -6.99 -8.42 26.97
N ASN A 138 -6.72 -8.39 25.66
CA ASN A 138 -6.28 -7.17 24.98
C ASN A 138 -6.68 -7.21 23.49
N PRO A 139 -7.73 -6.48 23.05
CA PRO A 139 -8.25 -6.58 21.68
C PRO A 139 -7.33 -5.96 20.61
N THR A 140 -6.08 -5.65 20.95
CA THR A 140 -5.11 -5.06 20.05
C THR A 140 -3.85 -5.91 20.01
N LEU A 141 -3.62 -6.61 18.90
CA LEU A 141 -2.32 -6.77 18.23
C LEU A 141 -2.39 -7.97 17.26
N SER A 142 -2.73 -7.70 15.99
CA SER A 142 -2.14 -8.45 14.87
C SER A 142 -1.19 -7.48 14.18
N ALA A 143 0.05 -7.44 14.65
CA ALA A 143 1.05 -6.50 14.16
C ALA A 143 1.87 -7.11 13.04
N LYS A 144 1.40 -6.99 11.79
CA LYS A 144 2.27 -7.19 10.61
C LYS A 144 3.23 -6.00 10.48
N ARG A 145 4.24 -5.90 11.35
CA ARG A 145 5.34 -4.96 11.16
C ARG A 145 6.20 -5.37 9.99
N SER A 146 6.69 -4.35 9.32
CA SER A 146 7.08 -4.39 7.94
C SER A 146 8.03 -3.23 7.77
N THR A 147 9.32 -3.51 7.90
CA THR A 147 10.34 -2.53 7.64
C THR A 147 10.64 -2.61 6.15
N GLY A 148 10.52 -1.48 5.44
CA GLY A 148 10.89 -1.48 4.04
C GLY A 148 11.36 -0.14 3.55
N ALA A 149 12.55 -0.12 2.94
CA ALA A 149 13.05 1.03 2.21
C ALA A 149 12.24 1.18 0.92
N THR A 150 11.68 2.38 0.72
CA THR A 150 10.88 2.72 -0.47
C THR A 150 11.59 3.81 -1.25
N SER A 151 11.93 3.55 -2.51
CA SER A 151 12.37 4.58 -3.45
C SER A 151 11.20 5.00 -4.34
N LEU A 152 11.03 6.31 -4.49
CA LEU A 152 10.02 6.93 -5.35
C LEU A 152 10.67 7.54 -6.58
N ARG A 153 10.12 7.21 -7.75
CA ARG A 153 10.40 7.90 -9.00
C ARG A 153 9.10 8.50 -9.54
N ALA A 154 8.94 9.81 -9.45
CA ALA A 154 7.81 10.56 -10.01
C ALA A 154 8.18 11.12 -11.39
N ARG A 155 7.23 11.11 -12.34
CA ARG A 155 7.44 11.70 -13.68
C ARG A 155 7.30 13.23 -13.73
N SER A 156 6.88 13.86 -12.64
CA SER A 156 6.81 15.32 -12.49
C SER A 156 7.20 15.67 -11.05
N GLN A 157 8.20 16.51 -10.83
CA GLN A 157 8.68 16.86 -9.48
C GLN A 157 7.99 18.10 -8.89
N SER A 158 7.05 18.73 -9.60
CA SER A 158 6.65 20.11 -9.32
C SER A 158 5.17 20.29 -8.97
N SER A 159 4.53 19.32 -8.29
CA SER A 159 3.13 19.49 -7.87
C SER A 159 2.90 19.14 -6.39
N PRO A 160 2.40 20.07 -5.54
CA PRO A 160 2.05 19.77 -4.14
C PRO A 160 0.97 18.68 -4.02
N ARG A 161 0.23 18.40 -5.10
CA ARG A 161 -0.71 17.28 -5.17
C ARG A 161 -0.01 15.91 -5.19
N LEU A 162 1.22 15.79 -5.70
CA LEU A 162 1.98 14.54 -5.70
C LEU A 162 2.48 14.13 -4.31
N LEU A 163 2.80 15.09 -3.43
CA LEU A 163 3.12 14.83 -2.03
C LEU A 163 1.88 14.38 -1.24
N THR A 164 0.73 15.02 -1.47
CA THR A 164 -0.55 14.58 -0.91
C THR A 164 -0.94 13.19 -1.43
N PHE A 165 -0.67 12.92 -2.70
CA PHE A 165 -0.85 11.62 -3.34
C PHE A 165 0.05 10.57 -2.68
N ALA A 166 1.37 10.80 -2.58
CA ALA A 166 2.31 9.89 -1.93
C ALA A 166 1.86 9.53 -0.49
N ASN A 167 1.44 10.52 0.31
CA ASN A 167 0.94 10.31 1.67
C ASN A 167 -0.41 9.56 1.72
N SER A 168 -1.24 9.66 0.68
CA SER A 168 -2.49 8.88 0.55
C SER A 168 -2.26 7.45 0.04
N LEU A 169 -1.14 7.20 -0.66
CA LEU A 169 -0.81 5.93 -1.30
C LEU A 169 -0.06 4.96 -0.39
N SER A 170 0.74 5.51 0.53
CA SER A 170 1.47 4.79 1.56
C SER A 170 1.70 5.72 2.75
N SER A 171 1.47 5.22 3.96
CA SER A 171 1.97 5.84 5.20
C SER A 171 3.49 5.60 5.32
N VAL A 172 4.27 6.09 4.36
CA VAL A 172 5.73 6.15 4.41
C VAL A 172 6.12 7.40 3.63
N ASN A 173 6.84 8.32 4.26
CA ASN A 173 7.45 9.45 3.56
C ASN A 173 8.36 8.89 2.46
N ALA A 174 7.99 9.14 1.20
CA ALA A 174 8.90 8.93 0.10
C ALA A 174 9.98 10.01 0.18
N HIS A 175 11.17 9.66 0.67
CA HIS A 175 12.33 10.53 0.51
C HIS A 175 12.66 10.59 -0.99
N SER A 176 12.44 11.76 -1.58
CA SER A 176 12.85 12.06 -2.95
C SER A 176 14.37 12.13 -2.98
N VAL A 177 15.03 11.11 -3.53
CA VAL A 177 16.45 11.22 -3.91
C VAL A 177 16.49 12.02 -5.21
N ALA A 178 16.86 13.29 -5.13
CA ALA A 178 17.34 14.03 -6.28
C ALA A 178 18.79 13.63 -6.53
N MET A 179 19.08 13.19 -7.76
CA MET A 179 20.41 13.31 -8.34
C MET A 179 20.39 14.53 -9.26
#